data_AF-A0AAJ2HL24-F1
#
_entry.id   AF-A0AAJ2HL24-F1
#
_cell.length_a   1.000
_cell.length_b   1.000
_cell.length_c   1.000
_cell.angle_alpha   90.00
_cell.angle_beta   90.00
_cell.angle_gamma   90.00
#
_symmetry.space_group_name_H-M   'P 1'
#
loop_
_entity.id
_entity.type
_entity.pdbx_description
1 polymer ?
#
loop_
_entity_poly.entity_id
_entity_poly.type
_entity_poly.pdbx_seq_one_letter_code
_entity_poly.pdbx_strand_id
1 'polypeptide(L)'
;MPYPRGRGEADDGRMPPLLCTPPSTVTLEIVVRELDALAVRLDDLIARTRTLGERTDWQAEAAREFHTAATAWAGRVGALACTLAQVRFSAGAALQLQRWRAETDCA
;
A
#
# COMPACT_ATOMS: atom_id res chain seq x y z
N MET A 1 -40.77 -31.98 -33.62
CA MET A 1 -40.03 -30.72 -33.83
C MET A 1 -38.71 -30.80 -33.09
N PRO A 2 -37.57 -31.08 -33.75
CA PRO A 2 -36.27 -31.11 -33.10
C PRO A 2 -35.65 -29.70 -33.06
N TYR A 3 -35.19 -29.28 -31.88
CA TYR A 3 -34.42 -28.04 -31.70
C TYR A 3 -33.08 -28.14 -32.45
N PRO A 4 -32.66 -27.10 -33.18
CA PRO A 4 -31.33 -27.09 -33.77
C PRO A 4 -30.30 -26.96 -32.64
N ARG A 5 -29.37 -27.92 -32.58
CA ARG A 5 -28.15 -27.78 -31.78
C ARG A 5 -27.40 -26.55 -32.29
N GLY A 6 -27.33 -25.52 -31.45
CA GLY A 6 -26.45 -24.38 -31.62
C GLY A 6 -25.01 -24.88 -31.74
N ARG A 7 -24.53 -24.85 -32.98
CA ARG A 7 -23.15 -24.70 -33.44
C ARG A 7 -22.19 -24.39 -32.28
N GLY A 8 -21.24 -25.30 -32.05
CA GLY A 8 -20.13 -25.10 -31.14
C GLY A 8 -19.48 -23.77 -31.41
N GLU A 9 -19.53 -22.90 -30.40
CA GLU A 9 -18.68 -21.73 -30.31
C GLU A 9 -17.25 -22.27 -30.39
N ALA A 10 -16.51 -21.79 -31.38
CA ALA A 10 -15.09 -22.06 -31.46
C ALA A 10 -14.50 -21.54 -30.15
N ASP A 11 -14.03 -22.49 -29.33
CA ASP A 11 -13.05 -22.27 -28.27
C ASP A 11 -11.78 -21.77 -28.95
N ASP A 12 -11.82 -20.50 -29.38
CA ASP A 12 -10.65 -19.70 -29.68
C ASP A 12 -9.93 -19.66 -28.34
N GLY A 13 -8.89 -20.47 -28.15
CA GLY A 13 -8.28 -20.85 -26.86
C GLY A 13 -7.77 -19.71 -25.96
N ARG A 14 -8.25 -18.49 -26.16
CA ARG A 14 -8.27 -17.36 -25.25
C ARG A 14 -9.00 -17.74 -23.97
N MET A 15 -8.20 -18.19 -23.01
CA MET A 15 -8.60 -18.43 -21.64
C MET A 15 -9.28 -17.18 -21.06
N PRO A 16 -10.41 -17.29 -20.35
CA PRO A 16 -11.13 -16.14 -19.83
C PRO A 16 -10.21 -15.28 -18.93
N PRO A 17 -10.30 -13.94 -18.99
CA PRO A 17 -9.35 -13.03 -18.33
C PRO A 17 -9.22 -13.22 -16.82
N LEU A 18 -10.25 -13.80 -16.19
CA LEU A 18 -10.24 -14.15 -14.76
C LEU A 18 -9.28 -15.31 -14.42
N LEU A 19 -8.96 -16.20 -15.36
CA LEU A 19 -7.99 -17.28 -15.18
C LEU A 19 -6.54 -16.83 -15.45
N CYS A 20 -6.37 -15.68 -16.10
CA CYS A 20 -5.06 -15.11 -16.43
C CYS A 20 -4.46 -14.24 -15.32
N THR A 21 -5.24 -13.88 -14.30
CA THR A 21 -4.73 -13.04 -13.21
C THR A 21 -4.04 -13.92 -12.17
N PRO A 22 -2.72 -13.78 -11.95
CA PRO A 22 -2.05 -14.53 -10.91
C PRO A 22 -2.67 -14.23 -9.53
N PRO A 23 -2.85 -15.23 -8.66
CA PRO A 23 -3.36 -14.99 -7.30
C PRO A 23 -2.46 -14.04 -6.48
N SER A 24 -1.18 -13.94 -6.84
CA SER A 24 -0.24 -12.95 -6.29
C SER A 24 -0.60 -11.50 -6.63
N THR A 25 -1.26 -11.23 -7.75
CA THR A 25 -1.72 -9.89 -8.15
C THR A 25 -2.79 -9.38 -7.18
N VAL A 26 -3.80 -10.20 -6.88
CA VAL A 26 -4.86 -9.86 -5.89
C VAL A 26 -4.25 -9.62 -4.51
N THR A 27 -3.27 -10.44 -4.11
CA THR A 27 -2.55 -10.27 -2.85
C THR A 27 -1.79 -8.94 -2.81
N LEU A 28 -1.09 -8.59 -3.90
CA LEU A 28 -0.37 -7.32 -4.01
C LEU A 28 -1.30 -6.10 -4.00
N GLU A 29 -2.48 -6.18 -4.60
CA GLU A 29 -3.50 -5.11 -4.53
C GLU A 29 -3.97 -4.86 -3.11
N ILE A 30 -4.21 -5.94 -2.35
CA ILE A 30 -4.54 -5.83 -0.91
C ILE A 30 -3.37 -5.17 -0.17
N VAL A 31 -2.14 -5.64 -0.38
CA VAL A 31 -0.95 -5.08 0.27
C VAL A 31 -0.81 -3.58 -0.02
N VAL A 32 -0.93 -3.16 -1.28
CA VAL A 32 -0.86 -1.73 -1.65
C VAL A 32 -1.94 -0.92 -0.93
N ARG A 33 -3.18 -1.41 -0.91
CA ARG A 33 -4.29 -0.74 -0.21
C ARG A 33 -4.04 -0.60 1.29
N GLU A 34 -3.56 -1.65 1.95
CA GLU A 34 -3.26 -1.60 3.39
C GLU A 34 -2.08 -0.67 3.69
N LEU A 35 -1.08 -0.59 2.81
CA LEU A 35 0.03 0.36 2.92
C LEU A 35 -0.44 1.82 2.75
N ASP A 36 -1.38 2.09 1.86
CA ASP A 36 -2.00 3.41 1.71
C ASP A 36 -2.78 3.81 2.98
N ALA A 37 -3.56 2.88 3.54
CA ALA A 37 -4.27 3.12 4.80
C ALA A 37 -3.31 3.38 5.97
N LEU A 38 -2.19 2.66 6.01
CA LEU A 38 -1.14 2.86 7.02
C LEU A 38 -0.47 4.24 6.85
N ALA A 39 -0.26 4.70 5.61
CA ALA A 39 0.35 6.00 5.35
C ALA A 39 -0.48 7.14 5.93
N VAL A 40 -1.80 7.11 5.72
CA VAL A 40 -2.72 8.12 6.29
C VAL A 40 -2.65 8.16 7.82
N ARG A 41 -2.61 6.99 8.48
CA ARG A 41 -2.51 6.91 9.95
C ARG A 41 -1.17 7.43 10.45
N LEU A 42 -0.11 7.20 9.70
CA LEU A 42 1.23 7.62 10.05
C LEU A 42 1.42 9.14 9.87
N ASP A 43 0.81 9.73 8.85
CA ASP A 43 0.78 11.18 8.67
C ASP A 43 0.05 11.88 9.82
N ASP A 44 -1.08 11.33 10.28
CA ASP A 44 -1.78 11.83 11.48
C ASP A 44 -0.89 11.74 12.72
N LEU A 45 -0.16 10.62 12.88
CA LEU A 45 0.78 10.45 13.99
C LEU A 45 1.92 11.48 13.92
N ILE A 46 2.48 11.75 12.74
CA ILE A 46 3.50 12.78 12.53
C ILE A 46 2.96 14.14 12.94
N ALA A 47 1.76 14.51 12.50
CA ALA A 47 1.14 15.78 12.86
C ALA A 47 1.04 15.93 14.39
N ARG A 48 0.53 14.90 15.08
CA ARG A 48 0.43 14.89 16.55
C ARG A 48 1.81 15.01 17.22
N THR A 49 2.82 14.30 16.73
CA THR A 49 4.17 14.37 17.32
C THR A 49 4.81 15.75 17.19
N ARG A 50 4.57 16.47 16.08
CA ARG A 50 5.05 17.85 15.90
C ARG A 50 4.39 18.82 16.88
N THR A 51 3.08 18.70 17.09
CA THR A 51 2.37 19.56 18.06
C THR A 51 2.91 19.41 19.49
N LEU A 52 3.43 18.22 19.85
CA LEU A 52 4.03 18.00 21.16
C LEU A 52 5.38 18.70 21.32
N GLY A 53 6.17 18.81 20.25
CA GLY A 53 7.44 19.54 20.26
C GLY A 53 7.26 21.06 20.24
N GLU A 54 6.19 21.55 19.63
CA GLU A 54 5.89 22.99 19.47
C GLU A 54 5.29 23.65 20.71
N ARG A 55 4.78 22.88 21.69
CA ARG A 55 4.36 23.45 22.97
C ARG A 55 5.59 24.08 23.64
N THR A 56 5.49 25.34 24.08
CA THR A 56 6.60 26.05 24.75
C THR A 56 6.34 26.16 26.27
N ASP A 57 7.36 26.57 27.03
CA ASP A 57 7.50 26.52 28.52
C ASP A 57 8.07 25.24 29.14
N TRP A 58 9.05 24.63 28.48
CA TRP A 58 9.86 23.55 29.05
C TRP A 58 10.91 24.07 30.06
N GLN A 59 10.47 24.68 31.16
CA GLN A 59 11.40 25.27 32.15
C GLN A 59 11.82 24.27 33.23
N ALA A 60 10.89 23.46 33.71
CA ALA A 60 11.17 22.41 34.69
C ALA A 60 12.01 21.28 34.07
N GLU A 61 12.85 20.62 34.87
CA GLU A 61 13.70 19.50 34.40
C GLU A 61 12.88 18.40 33.72
N ALA A 62 11.79 17.96 34.38
CA ALA A 62 10.86 16.99 33.81
C ALA A 62 10.24 17.43 32.47
N ALA A 63 10.04 18.75 32.29
CA ALA A 63 9.51 19.31 31.06
C ALA A 63 10.54 19.25 29.92
N ARG A 64 11.83 19.49 30.22
CA ARG A 64 12.94 19.35 29.26
C ARG A 64 13.20 17.90 28.86
N GLU A 65 13.15 16.97 29.82
CA GLU A 65 13.24 15.53 29.55
C GLU A 65 12.10 15.05 28.65
N PHE A 66 10.87 15.47 28.95
CA PHE A 66 9.71 15.17 28.11
C PHE A 66 9.88 15.71 26.69
N HIS A 67 10.31 16.96 26.53
CA HIS A 67 10.56 17.55 25.22
C HIS A 67 11.62 16.76 24.42
N THR A 68 12.70 16.35 25.07
CA THR A 68 13.75 15.52 24.44
C THR A 68 13.19 14.18 23.96
N ALA A 69 12.40 13.51 24.82
CA ALA A 69 11.75 12.26 24.46
C ALA A 69 10.72 12.42 23.33
N ALA A 70 9.94 13.50 23.34
CA ALA A 70 8.97 13.82 22.30
C ALA A 70 9.64 14.08 20.95
N THR A 71 10.73 14.86 20.92
CA THR A 71 11.53 15.12 19.72
C THR A 71 12.15 13.84 19.17
N ALA A 72 12.74 13.00 20.03
CA ALA A 72 13.30 11.71 19.61
C ALA A 72 12.22 10.77 19.05
N TRP A 73 11.03 10.77 19.65
CA TRP A 73 9.89 10.00 19.16
C TRP A 73 9.41 10.50 17.80
N ALA A 74 9.26 11.82 17.61
CA ALA A 74 8.91 12.41 16.32
C ALA A 74 9.90 12.01 15.21
N GLY A 75 11.21 11.99 15.52
CA GLY A 75 12.24 11.50 14.62
C GLY A 75 12.05 10.04 14.21
N ARG A 76 11.74 9.15 15.16
CA ARG A 76 11.47 7.73 14.86
C ARG A 76 10.21 7.54 14.00
N VAL A 77 9.15 8.30 14.28
CA VAL A 77 7.91 8.27 13.48
C VAL A 77 8.19 8.75 12.05
N GLY A 78 8.97 9.82 11.89
CA GLY A 78 9.42 10.30 10.58
C GLY A 78 10.22 9.26 9.80
N ALA A 79 11.16 8.57 10.45
CA ALA A 79 11.93 7.49 9.82
C ALA A 79 11.02 6.33 9.37
N LEU A 80 10.03 5.95 10.17
CA LEU A 80 9.04 4.94 9.81
C LEU A 80 8.24 5.35 8.56
N ALA A 81 7.91 6.64 8.42
CA ALA A 81 7.19 7.14 7.25
C ALA A 81 8.04 7.08 5.97
N CYS A 82 9.35 7.36 6.08
CA CYS A 82 10.28 7.15 4.98
C CYS A 82 10.33 5.66 4.56
N THR A 83 10.43 4.74 5.53
CA THR A 83 10.41 3.30 5.24
C THR A 83 9.09 2.89 4.57
N LEU A 84 7.96 3.36 5.08
CA LEU A 84 6.65 3.05 4.51
C LEU A 84 6.52 3.55 3.07
N ALA A 85 6.98 4.78 2.78
CA ALA A 85 6.98 5.32 1.43
C ALA A 85 7.79 4.44 0.46
N GLN A 86 8.94 3.92 0.90
CA GLN A 86 9.77 3.02 0.10
C GLN A 86 9.11 1.66 -0.16
N VAL A 87 8.47 1.08 0.86
CA VAL A 87 7.72 -0.18 0.72
C VAL A 87 6.53 0.01 -0.22
N ARG A 88 5.77 1.10 -0.06
CA ARG A 88 4.64 1.43 -0.94
C ARG A 88 5.07 1.57 -2.39
N PHE A 89 6.17 2.30 -2.64
CA PHE A 89 6.73 2.44 -3.98
C PHE A 89 7.08 1.08 -4.59
N SER A 90 7.78 0.23 -3.83
CA SER A 90 8.20 -1.11 -4.27
C SER A 90 7.01 -2.02 -4.55
N ALA A 91 5.98 -1.99 -3.69
CA ALA A 91 4.75 -2.78 -3.86
C ALA A 91 3.96 -2.33 -5.10
N GLY A 92 3.83 -1.01 -5.32
CA GLY A 92 3.18 -0.46 -6.51
C GLY A 92 3.90 -0.83 -7.80
N ALA A 93 5.24 -0.78 -7.82
CA ALA A 93 6.05 -1.21 -8.95
C ALA A 93 5.88 -2.71 -9.23
N ALA A 94 5.89 -3.55 -8.18
CA ALA A 94 5.66 -4.99 -8.32
C ALA A 94 4.27 -5.31 -8.87
N LEU A 95 3.23 -4.60 -8.40
CA LEU A 95 1.86 -4.76 -8.91
C LEU A 95 1.76 -4.39 -10.39
N GLN A 96 2.36 -3.27 -10.79
CA GLN A 96 2.38 -2.87 -12.21
C GLN A 96 3.10 -3.88 -13.09
N LEU A 97 4.22 -4.42 -12.64
CA LEU A 97 4.94 -5.47 -13.35
C LEU A 97 4.08 -6.73 -13.53
N GLN A 98 3.33 -7.14 -12.51
CA GLN A 98 2.43 -8.30 -12.60
C GLN A 98 1.28 -8.07 -13.59
N ARG A 99 0.70 -6.87 -13.60
CA ARG A 99 -0.34 -6.50 -14.56
C ARG A 99 0.17 -6.54 -16.00
N TRP A 100 1.34 -5.96 -16.24
CA TRP A 100 1.98 -6.00 -17.55
C TRP A 100 2.26 -7.43 -18.02
N ARG A 101 2.77 -8.32 -17.15
CA ARG A 101 2.98 -9.74 -17.49
C ARG A 101 1.67 -10.46 -17.82
N ALA A 102 0.63 -10.22 -17.04
CA ALA A 102 -0.68 -10.81 -17.31
C ALA A 102 -1.26 -10.35 -18.66
N GLU A 103 -1.01 -9.09 -19.04
CA GLU A 103 -1.39 -8.57 -20.37
C GLU A 103 -0.57 -9.22 -21.49
N THR A 104 0.75 -9.39 -21.34
CA THR A 104 1.60 -10.00 -22.39
C THR A 104 1.38 -11.50 -22.56
N ASP A 105 1.14 -12.22 -21.46
CA ASP A 105 1.02 -13.68 -21.49
C ASP A 105 -0.38 -14.15 -21.91
N CYS A 106 -1.38 -13.25 -21.92
CA CYS A 106 -2.77 -13.55 -22.25
C CYS A 106 -3.37 -12.73 -23.41
N ALA A 107 -2.55 -11.92 -24.10
CA ALA A 107 -2.90 -11.29 -25.37
C ALA A 107 -2.68 -12.24 -26.55
#